data_AF-A0A1E3W1Q2-F1
#
_entry.id   AF-A0A1E3W1Q2-F1
#
_cell.length_a   1.000
_cell.length_b   1.000
_cell.length_c   1.000
_cell.angle_alpha   90.00
_cell.angle_beta   90.00
_cell.angle_gamma   90.00
#
_symmetry.space_group_name_H-M   'P 1'
#
loop_
_entity.id
_entity.type
_entity.pdbx_description
1 polymer ?
#
loop_
_entity_poly.entity_id
_entity_poly.type
_entity_poly.pdbx_seq_one_letter_code
_entity_poly.pdbx_strand_id
1 'polypeptide(L)' 'MALRLTPPTKNIFYLSTLCAIVAFVLYLLGVLGVVGAEIPTLAVAFWVGMLAWGLMTAGVALKGV' A
#
# COMPACT_ATOMS: atom_id res chain seq x y z
N MET A 1 2.81 20.47 -13.36
CA MET A 1 3.54 19.53 -14.24
C MET A 1 2.95 18.14 -14.07
N ALA A 2 2.28 17.60 -15.07
CA ALA A 2 1.87 16.20 -15.06
C ALA A 2 3.13 15.34 -15.15
N LEU A 3 3.47 14.65 -14.06
CA LEU A 3 4.61 13.77 -13.95
C LEU A 3 4.45 12.62 -14.94
N ARG A 4 5.15 12.70 -16.09
CA ARG A 4 5.23 11.59 -17.05
C ARG A 4 6.08 10.48 -16.45
N LEU A 5 5.44 9.62 -15.68
CA LEU A 5 6.03 8.37 -15.20
C LEU A 5 6.26 7.45 -16.41
N THR A 6 7.45 6.87 -16.53
CA THR A 6 7.72 5.79 -17.48
C THR A 6 6.80 4.60 -17.16
N PRO A 7 6.37 3.80 -18.16
CA PRO A 7 5.39 2.71 -17.98
C PRO A 7 5.65 1.77 -16.79
N PRO A 8 6.90 1.29 -16.53
CA PRO A 8 7.14 0.40 -15.40
C PRO A 8 6.94 1.10 -14.05
N THR A 9 7.42 2.34 -13.92
CA THR A 9 7.33 3.12 -12.68
C THR A 9 5.89 3.51 -12.36
N LYS A 10 5.07 3.76 -13.38
CA LYS A 10 3.62 4.03 -13.22
C LYS A 10 2.88 2.84 -12.61
N ASN A 11 3.19 1.62 -13.03
CA ASN A 11 2.57 0.41 -12.50
C ASN A 11 2.93 0.18 -11.04
N ILE A 12 4.18 0.47 -10.64
CA ILE A 12 4.64 0.36 -9.26
C ILE A 12 3.90 1.35 -8.35
N PHE A 13 3.67 2.59 -8.82
CA PHE A 13 2.86 3.57 -8.08
C PHE A 13 1.40 3.13 -7.91
N TYR A 14 0.78 2.56 -8.94
CA TYR A 14 -0.58 2.01 -8.81
C TYR A 14 -0.63 0.83 -7.83
N LEU A 15 0.37 -0.06 -7.86
CA LEU A 15 0.47 -1.19 -6.95
C LEU A 15 0.62 -0.72 -5.49
N SER A 16 1.51 0.24 -5.25
CA SER A 16 1.70 0.89 -3.95
C SER A 16 0.40 1.50 -3.42
N THR A 17 -0.32 2.23 -4.29
CA THR A 17 -1.60 2.86 -3.94
C THR A 17 -2.66 1.83 -3.57
N LEU A 18 -2.76 0.73 -4.34
CA LEU A 18 -3.67 -0.37 -4.03
C LEU A 18 -3.33 -1.03 -2.68
N CYS A 19 -2.04 -1.29 -2.42
CA CYS A 19 -1.62 -1.82 -1.11
C CYS A 19 -1.97 -0.87 0.03
N ALA A 20 -1.82 0.45 -0.15
CA ALA A 20 -2.20 1.43 0.87
C ALA A 20 -3.71 1.41 1.17
N ILE A 21 -4.54 1.32 0.12
CA ILE A 21 -6.00 1.22 0.27
C ILE A 21 -6.37 -0.07 1.02
N VAL A 22 -5.78 -1.22 0.65
CA VAL A 22 -6.04 -2.49 1.33
C VAL A 22 -5.63 -2.44 2.80
N ALA A 23 -4.45 -1.89 3.11
CA ALA A 23 -3.99 -1.71 4.48
C ALA A 23 -4.95 -0.83 5.30
N PHE A 24 -5.44 0.26 4.71
CA PHE A 24 -6.40 1.16 5.36
C PHE A 24 -7.74 0.47 5.64
N VAL A 25 -8.27 -0.30 4.68
CA VAL A 25 -9.51 -1.06 4.86
C VAL A 25 -9.34 -2.11 5.97
N LEU A 26 -8.25 -2.87 5.98
CA LEU A 26 -7.96 -3.85 7.02
C LEU A 26 -7.82 -3.21 8.40
N TYR A 27 -7.19 -2.04 8.48
CA TYR A 27 -7.11 -1.27 9.71
C TYR A 27 -8.51 -0.86 10.22
N LEU A 28 -9.36 -0.30 9.35
CA LEU A 28 -10.72 0.07 9.72
C LEU A 28 -11.55 -1.13 10.18
N LEU A 29 -11.44 -2.27 9.49
CA LEU A 29 -12.12 -3.51 9.87
C LEU A 29 -11.67 -4.01 11.25
N GLY A 30 -10.37 -3.88 11.57
CA GLY A 30 -9.82 -4.23 12.88
C GLY A 30 -10.25 -3.27 13.98
N VAL A 31 -10.20 -1.95 13.74
CA VAL A 31 -10.56 -0.93 14.74
C VAL A 31 -12.07 -0.92 15.03
N LEU A 32 -12.90 -1.12 14.01
CA LEU A 32 -14.35 -1.18 14.17
C LEU A 32 -14.84 -2.52 14.74
N GLY A 33 -13.94 -3.49 14.95
CA GLY A 33 -14.29 -4.82 15.48
C GLY A 33 -15.20 -5.62 14.56
N VAL A 34 -15.25 -5.30 13.26
CA VAL A 34 -16.08 -5.99 12.26
C VAL A 34 -15.57 -7.41 12.03
N VAL A 35 -14.28 -7.64 12.23
CA VAL A 35 -13.62 -8.93 12.10
C VAL A 35 -13.23 -9.43 13.49
N GLY A 36 -13.53 -10.71 13.78
CA GLY A 36 -13.25 -11.33 15.09
C GLY A 36 -11.76 -11.34 15.45
N ALA A 37 -11.48 -11.39 16.77
CA ALA A 37 -10.13 -11.31 17.35
C ALA A 37 -9.17 -12.44 16.90
N GLU A 38 -9.71 -13.47 16.27
CA GLU A 38 -8.99 -14.63 15.74
C GLU A 38 -8.17 -14.28 14.49
N ILE A 39 -8.57 -13.22 13.77
CA ILE A 39 -7.84 -12.72 12.61
C ILE A 39 -7.02 -11.50 13.08
N PRO A 40 -5.68 -11.55 13.03
CA PRO A 40 -4.82 -10.44 13.46
C PRO A 40 -4.80 -9.31 12.41
N THR A 41 -5.97 -8.75 12.10
CA THR A 41 -6.21 -7.76 11.05
C THR A 41 -5.32 -6.53 11.18
N LEU A 42 -5.06 -6.05 12.40
CA LEU A 42 -4.16 -4.94 12.67
C LEU A 42 -2.71 -5.25 12.32
N ALA A 43 -2.23 -6.47 12.62
CA ALA A 43 -0.87 -6.89 12.27
C ALA A 43 -0.73 -7.03 10.74
N VAL A 44 -1.73 -7.61 10.08
CA VAL A 44 -1.74 -7.73 8.61
C VAL A 44 -1.80 -6.35 7.95
N ALA A 45 -2.65 -5.44 8.44
CA ALA A 45 -2.74 -4.07 7.96
C ALA A 45 -1.40 -3.34 8.04
N PHE A 46 -0.66 -3.52 9.15
CA PHE A 46 0.68 -2.95 9.33
C PHE A 46 1.66 -3.44 8.26
N TRP A 47 1.76 -4.76 8.04
CA TRP A 47 2.68 -5.32 7.05
C TRP A 47 2.32 -4.94 5.62
N VAL A 48 1.03 -4.88 5.29
CA VAL A 48 0.57 -4.42 3.97
C VAL A 48 0.87 -2.92 3.79
N GLY A 49 0.76 -2.11 4.85
CA GLY A 49 1.16 -0.70 4.84
C GLY A 49 2.66 -0.52 4.62
N MET A 50 3.50 -1.35 5.26
CA MET A 50 4.95 -1.38 5.04
C MET A 50 5.31 -1.73 3.59
N LEU A 51 4.60 -2.69 2.98
CA LEU A 51 4.76 -3.01 1.57
C LEU A 51 4.35 -1.84 0.66
N ALA A 52 3.23 -1.18 0.95
CA ALA A 52 2.79 0.00 0.21
C ALA A 52 3.86 1.11 0.23
N TRP A 53 4.43 1.38 1.40
CA TRP A 53 5.52 2.34 1.58
C TRP A 53 6.80 1.91 0.85
N GLY A 54 7.18 0.64 0.94
CA GLY A 54 8.33 0.07 0.21
C GLY A 54 8.19 0.19 -1.30
N LEU A 55 7.00 -0.08 -1.84
CA LEU A 55 6.70 0.08 -3.27
C LEU A 55 6.72 1.55 -3.69
N MET A 56 6.25 2.46 -2.83
CA MET A 56 6.29 3.90 -3.10
C MET A 56 7.74 4.40 -3.19
N THR A 57 8.57 4.01 -2.21
CA THR A 57 10.00 4.38 -2.17
C THR A 57 10.77 3.78 -3.35
N ALA A 58 10.50 2.53 -3.72
CA ALA A 58 11.05 1.91 -4.93
C ALA A 58 10.61 2.65 -6.20
N GLY A 59 9.33 3.03 -6.30
CA GLY A 59 8.83 3.82 -7.43
C GLY A 59 9.47 5.21 -7.53
N VAL A 60 9.82 5.83 -6.40
CA VAL A 60 10.60 7.09 -6.38
C VAL A 60 12.05 6.85 -6.78
N ALA A 61 12.70 5.78 -6.30
CA ALA A 61 14.09 5.46 -6.60
C ALA A 61 14.31 5.08 -8.08
N LEU A 62 13.34 4.41 -8.70
CA LEU A 62 13.37 4.01 -10.11
C LEU A 62 12.91 5.13 -11.07
N LYS A 63 12.53 6.28 -10.54
CA LYS A 63 12.08 7.42 -11.33
C LYS A 63 13.27 8.03 -12.10
N GLY A 64 13.32 7.78 -13.40
CA GLY A 64 14.39 8.27 -14.29
C GLY A 64 15.27 7.18 -14.88
N VAL A 65 15.01 5.92 -14.50
CA VAL A 65 15.41 4.71 -15.25
C VAL A 65 14.36 4.42 -16.31
#